data_AF-A0A8T7F8Z8-F1
#
_entry.id   AF-A0A8T7F8Z8-F1
#
_cell.length_a   1.000
_cell.length_b   1.000
_cell.length_c   1.000
_cell.angle_alpha   90.00
_cell.angle_beta   90.00
_cell.angle_gamma   90.00
#
_symmetry.space_group_name_H-M   'P 1'
#
loop_
_entity.id
_entity.type
_entity.pdbx_description
1 polymer ?
#
loop_
_entity_poly.entity_id
_entity_poly.type
_entity_poly.pdbx_seq_one_letter_code
_entity_poly.pdbx_strand_id
1 'polypeptide(L)'
;MGLTKAQLALITKARTASVSESGVPLDDGICAYLLAVIARDLELLDSLPEINTDIPSFFGSQSPISLRLDGVAFLPLFERLLAMRADVDTYFYCLAIVHKARLKYERILQTQATPTIDQVGPRGLLQYGTLSPKALAGFLFWRKWLFDIDNRAGQETGYVFEPIIAYAIGGVPYSAKKSPVKRGGVGQQGRQVDCIRDQRAYEIKVPVTIAASGQGRWSEELEFPNDCQASSYTPVLVVLDPTPNPKLHELSKAFIHAGGEVYIGKDAWDHLASQAGQTMARFLDTYVHNPLQTLLREAPLQLPKMTLEVGDNTMLITIGGEKLIIRRNPKLELAPNPDELPDDIDEDTPGL
;
A
#
# COMPACT_ATOMS: atom_id res chain seq x y z
N MET A 1 20.86 -19.87 -15.02
CA MET A 1 20.49 -19.13 -16.25
C MET A 1 20.59 -17.66 -15.88
N GLY A 2 21.26 -16.83 -16.68
CA GLY A 2 21.39 -15.42 -16.35
C GLY A 2 20.04 -14.70 -16.35
N LEU A 3 19.90 -13.69 -15.49
CA LEU A 3 18.69 -12.86 -15.39
C LEU A 3 18.40 -12.09 -16.68
N THR A 4 17.11 -11.95 -17.01
CA THR A 4 16.68 -11.10 -18.12
C THR A 4 16.85 -9.62 -17.81
N LYS A 5 16.84 -8.76 -18.84
CA LYS A 5 16.86 -7.31 -18.64
C LYS A 5 15.68 -6.81 -17.80
N ALA A 6 14.49 -7.40 -17.99
CA ALA A 6 13.30 -7.06 -17.21
C ALA A 6 13.48 -7.44 -15.73
N GLN A 7 14.03 -8.61 -15.44
CA GLN A 7 14.32 -9.04 -14.07
C GLN A 7 15.36 -8.16 -13.39
N LEU A 8 16.43 -7.78 -14.10
CA LEU A 8 17.43 -6.84 -13.58
C LEU A 8 16.83 -5.46 -13.31
N ALA A 9 15.93 -4.98 -14.17
CA ALA A 9 15.21 -3.73 -13.96
C ALA A 9 14.29 -3.81 -12.72
N LEU A 10 13.56 -4.91 -12.53
CA LEU A 10 12.73 -5.13 -11.33
C LEU A 10 13.56 -5.15 -10.05
N ILE A 11 14.71 -5.84 -10.05
CA ILE A 11 15.65 -5.83 -8.90
C ILE A 11 16.13 -4.41 -8.62
N THR A 12 16.55 -3.68 -9.66
CA THR A 12 17.04 -2.31 -9.50
C THR A 12 15.94 -1.45 -8.88
N LYS A 13 14.72 -1.51 -9.40
CA LYS A 13 13.56 -0.77 -8.87
C LYS A 13 13.18 -1.20 -7.45
N ALA A 14 13.31 -2.47 -7.11
CA ALA A 14 13.09 -2.96 -5.75
C ALA A 14 14.10 -2.34 -4.77
N ARG A 15 15.38 -2.26 -5.16
CA ARG A 15 16.48 -1.76 -4.32
C ARG A 15 16.54 -0.25 -4.19
N THR A 16 16.13 0.49 -5.22
CA THR A 16 16.16 1.96 -5.19
C THR A 16 15.16 2.50 -4.16
N ALA A 17 15.59 3.52 -3.42
CA ALA A 17 14.71 4.27 -2.51
C ALA A 17 13.63 5.01 -3.31
N SER A 18 12.42 5.14 -2.75
CA SER A 18 11.40 6.04 -3.32
C SER A 18 11.88 7.49 -3.28
N VAL A 19 11.37 8.34 -4.18
CA VAL A 19 11.82 9.75 -4.31
C VAL A 19 11.54 10.57 -3.05
N SER A 20 10.56 10.18 -2.24
CA SER A 20 10.25 10.79 -0.95
C SER A 20 11.43 10.76 0.03
N GLU A 21 11.60 11.79 0.86
CA GLU A 21 12.63 11.87 1.92
C GLU A 21 12.62 10.68 2.91
N SER A 22 11.49 9.96 3.00
CA SER A 22 11.34 8.78 3.84
C SER A 22 11.64 7.45 3.14
N GLY A 23 12.10 7.47 1.89
CA GLY A 23 12.47 6.29 1.12
C GLY A 23 13.64 5.53 1.76
N VAL A 24 13.53 4.20 1.77
CA VAL A 24 14.57 3.31 2.30
C VAL A 24 15.00 2.34 1.20
N PRO A 25 16.28 2.35 0.79
CA PRO A 25 16.78 1.39 -0.19
C PRO A 25 16.86 -0.01 0.43
N LEU A 26 16.76 -1.04 -0.40
CA LEU A 26 16.93 -2.42 0.04
C LEU A 26 18.33 -2.92 -0.33
N ASP A 27 19.03 -3.48 0.64
CA ASP A 27 20.31 -4.14 0.42
C ASP A 27 20.13 -5.66 0.26
N ASP A 28 21.23 -6.35 -0.05
CA ASP A 28 21.21 -7.77 -0.37
C ASP A 28 20.72 -8.64 0.80
N GLY A 29 20.97 -8.23 2.05
CA GLY A 29 20.52 -8.98 3.24
C GLY A 29 19.00 -8.93 3.41
N ILE A 30 18.38 -7.77 3.18
CA ILE A 30 16.91 -7.66 3.15
C ILE A 30 16.35 -8.41 1.94
N CYS A 31 16.94 -8.23 0.76
CA CYS A 31 16.47 -8.91 -0.45
C CYS A 31 16.54 -10.44 -0.31
N ALA A 32 17.62 -10.99 0.27
CA ALA A 32 17.75 -12.42 0.57
C ALA A 32 16.69 -12.90 1.57
N TYR A 33 16.36 -12.09 2.58
CA TYR A 33 15.26 -12.40 3.49
C TYR A 33 13.91 -12.48 2.77
N LEU A 34 13.61 -11.53 1.87
CA LEU A 34 12.37 -11.56 1.08
C LEU A 34 12.28 -12.82 0.20
N LEU A 35 13.41 -13.27 -0.37
CA LEU A 35 13.45 -14.53 -1.11
C LEU A 35 13.24 -15.76 -0.22
N ALA A 36 13.78 -15.75 1.00
CA ALA A 36 13.54 -16.82 1.96
C ALA A 36 12.06 -16.89 2.39
N VAL A 37 11.42 -15.74 2.56
CA VAL A 37 9.97 -15.66 2.77
C VAL A 37 9.20 -16.26 1.60
N ILE A 38 9.54 -15.91 0.36
CA ILE A 38 8.92 -16.49 -0.84
C ILE A 38 9.15 -18.00 -0.91
N ALA A 39 10.36 -18.46 -0.61
CA ALA A 39 10.68 -19.88 -0.57
C ALA A 39 9.83 -20.64 0.45
N ARG A 40 9.61 -20.07 1.64
CA ARG A 40 8.69 -20.63 2.64
C ARG A 40 7.26 -20.66 2.11
N ASP A 41 6.78 -19.54 1.59
CA ASP A 41 5.40 -19.39 1.15
C ASP A 41 5.09 -20.28 -0.06
N LEU A 42 6.08 -20.61 -0.88
CA LEU A 42 5.95 -21.51 -2.04
C LEU A 42 6.37 -22.97 -1.74
N GLU A 43 6.65 -23.29 -0.47
CA GLU A 43 7.03 -24.63 -0.02
C GLU A 43 8.30 -25.17 -0.72
N LEU A 44 9.32 -24.30 -0.88
CA LEU A 44 10.58 -24.56 -1.57
C LEU A 44 11.80 -24.67 -0.65
N LEU A 45 11.64 -24.51 0.66
CA LEU A 45 12.77 -24.47 1.61
C LEU A 45 13.63 -25.75 1.57
N ASP A 46 13.00 -26.92 1.42
CA ASP A 46 13.72 -28.21 1.32
C ASP A 46 14.70 -28.26 0.13
N SER A 47 14.49 -27.43 -0.89
CA SER A 47 15.35 -27.32 -2.07
C SER A 47 16.44 -26.26 -1.94
N LEU A 48 16.51 -25.55 -0.82
CA LEU A 48 17.37 -24.38 -0.58
C LEU A 48 18.12 -24.51 0.76
N PRO A 49 19.12 -25.41 0.85
CA PRO A 49 19.81 -25.70 2.11
C PRO A 49 20.60 -24.51 2.68
N GLU A 50 20.90 -23.49 1.87
CA GLU A 50 21.49 -22.25 2.36
C GLU A 50 20.55 -21.42 3.25
N ILE A 51 19.23 -21.67 3.20
CA ILE A 51 18.23 -21.06 4.07
C ILE A 51 17.99 -22.01 5.26
N ASN A 52 18.98 -22.13 6.15
CA ASN A 52 18.92 -23.04 7.31
C ASN A 52 18.60 -22.30 8.63
N THR A 53 17.78 -21.27 8.56
CA THR A 53 17.45 -20.40 9.71
C THR A 53 15.96 -20.35 9.93
N ASP A 54 15.54 -20.16 11.18
CA ASP A 54 14.18 -19.75 11.51
C ASP A 54 13.92 -18.38 10.86
N ILE A 55 13.12 -18.37 9.79
CA ILE A 55 12.84 -17.16 9.00
C ILE A 55 11.77 -16.38 9.76
N PRO A 56 12.07 -15.15 10.25
CA PRO A 56 11.08 -14.35 10.93
C PRO A 56 9.80 -14.19 10.10
N SER A 57 8.65 -14.13 10.78
CA SER A 57 7.39 -13.84 10.09
C SER A 57 7.45 -12.45 9.46
N PHE A 58 6.94 -12.33 8.23
CA PHE A 58 6.90 -11.03 7.55
C PHE A 58 6.11 -10.01 8.36
N PHE A 59 4.88 -10.34 8.77
CA PHE A 59 4.09 -9.53 9.70
C PHE A 59 4.36 -9.91 11.17
N GLY A 60 5.63 -10.00 11.56
CA GLY A 60 6.03 -10.19 12.95
C GLY A 60 6.09 -8.88 13.76
N SER A 61 6.35 -9.01 15.06
CA SER A 61 6.56 -7.90 15.99
C SER A 61 7.96 -7.25 15.89
N GLN A 62 8.86 -7.86 15.10
CA GLN A 62 10.20 -7.33 14.86
C GLN A 62 10.14 -6.10 13.94
N SER A 63 11.09 -5.18 14.11
CA SER A 63 11.21 -4.02 13.23
C SER A 63 11.51 -4.47 11.79
N PRO A 64 10.84 -3.91 10.77
CA PRO A 64 11.12 -4.22 9.37
C PRO A 64 12.60 -4.13 9.00
N ILE A 65 13.37 -3.17 9.54
CA ILE A 65 14.79 -3.01 9.20
C ILE A 65 15.67 -4.17 9.69
N SER A 66 15.24 -4.90 10.71
CA SER A 66 15.96 -6.07 11.22
C SER A 66 15.61 -7.37 10.51
N LEU A 67 14.61 -7.37 9.61
CA LEU A 67 14.22 -8.54 8.85
C LEU A 67 15.20 -8.78 7.69
N ARG A 68 16.24 -9.56 7.97
CA ARG A 68 17.40 -9.74 7.09
C ARG A 68 17.91 -11.17 7.14
N LEU A 69 18.55 -11.60 6.05
CA LEU A 69 19.26 -12.87 5.96
C LEU A 69 20.67 -12.60 5.44
N ASP A 70 21.57 -12.30 6.36
CA ASP A 70 22.97 -12.03 6.02
C ASP A 70 23.74 -13.33 5.75
N GLY A 71 24.76 -13.27 4.89
CA GLY A 71 25.59 -14.42 4.52
C GLY A 71 25.03 -15.29 3.38
N VAL A 72 23.83 -15.00 2.88
CA VAL A 72 23.24 -15.64 1.69
C VAL A 72 23.33 -14.70 0.50
N ALA A 73 23.88 -15.19 -0.62
CA ALA A 73 24.02 -14.40 -1.83
C ALA A 73 22.66 -14.22 -2.54
N PHE A 74 22.18 -12.98 -2.59
CA PHE A 74 20.86 -12.64 -3.13
C PHE A 74 20.66 -13.08 -4.60
N LEU A 75 21.55 -12.66 -5.52
CA LEU A 75 21.36 -12.93 -6.95
C LEU A 75 21.36 -14.42 -7.31
N PRO A 76 22.29 -15.26 -6.81
CA PRO A 76 22.22 -16.70 -7.03
C PRO A 76 20.94 -17.34 -6.49
N LEU A 77 20.48 -16.92 -5.31
CA LEU A 77 19.23 -17.42 -4.73
C LEU A 77 18.02 -17.02 -5.60
N PHE A 78 18.00 -15.80 -6.11
CA PHE A 78 16.94 -15.30 -6.99
C PHE A 78 16.85 -16.11 -8.29
N GLU A 79 17.98 -16.32 -8.96
CA GLU A 79 18.04 -17.12 -10.19
C GLU A 79 17.55 -18.56 -9.97
N ARG A 80 17.90 -19.16 -8.82
CA ARG A 80 17.44 -20.50 -8.46
C ARG A 80 15.94 -20.56 -8.26
N LEU A 81 15.36 -19.62 -7.52
CA LEU A 81 13.92 -19.57 -7.29
C LEU A 81 13.14 -19.36 -8.60
N LEU A 82 13.61 -18.48 -9.48
CA LEU A 82 13.02 -18.28 -10.82
C LEU A 82 13.03 -19.55 -11.66
N ALA A 83 14.05 -20.40 -11.51
CA ALA A 83 14.11 -21.68 -12.20
C ALA A 83 13.12 -22.73 -11.63
N MET A 84 12.64 -22.55 -10.39
CA MET A 84 11.73 -23.50 -9.72
C MET A 84 10.26 -23.13 -9.87
N ARG A 85 9.93 -21.83 -9.91
CA ARG A 85 8.56 -21.32 -9.94
C ARG A 85 8.44 -20.07 -10.82
N ALA A 86 7.38 -20.01 -11.61
CA ALA A 86 6.98 -18.82 -12.34
C ALA A 86 6.53 -17.71 -11.37
N ASP A 87 6.61 -16.47 -11.83
CA ASP A 87 6.19 -15.24 -11.14
C ASP A 87 6.93 -14.92 -9.83
N VAL A 88 8.04 -15.61 -9.54
CA VAL A 88 8.90 -15.29 -8.38
C VAL A 88 9.43 -13.86 -8.43
N ASP A 89 9.72 -13.34 -9.63
CA ASP A 89 10.16 -11.96 -9.84
C ASP A 89 9.06 -10.96 -9.48
N THR A 90 7.84 -11.18 -9.96
CA THR A 90 6.67 -10.37 -9.60
C THR A 90 6.37 -10.47 -8.11
N TYR A 91 6.41 -11.66 -7.53
CA TYR A 91 6.22 -11.88 -6.08
C TYR A 91 7.27 -11.09 -5.29
N PHE A 92 8.55 -11.26 -5.61
CA PHE A 92 9.65 -10.52 -4.98
C PHE A 92 9.43 -9.02 -5.06
N TYR A 93 9.09 -8.53 -6.24
CA TYR A 93 8.89 -7.11 -6.45
C TYR A 93 7.70 -6.55 -5.65
N CYS A 94 6.55 -7.23 -5.64
CA CYS A 94 5.40 -6.84 -4.82
C CYS A 94 5.70 -6.91 -3.32
N LEU A 95 6.39 -7.95 -2.86
CA LEU A 95 6.79 -8.09 -1.46
C LEU A 95 7.79 -7.00 -1.05
N ALA A 96 8.70 -6.61 -1.95
CA ALA A 96 9.62 -5.49 -1.76
C ALA A 96 8.88 -4.15 -1.66
N ILE A 97 7.82 -3.91 -2.45
CA ILE A 97 6.97 -2.71 -2.31
C ILE A 97 6.35 -2.66 -0.91
N VAL A 98 5.72 -3.75 -0.46
CA VAL A 98 5.11 -3.82 0.89
C VAL A 98 6.16 -3.61 1.98
N HIS A 99 7.33 -4.23 1.85
CA HIS A 99 8.41 -4.09 2.82
C HIS A 99 8.95 -2.64 2.90
N LYS A 100 9.17 -1.99 1.75
CA LYS A 100 9.58 -0.58 1.69
C LYS A 100 8.56 0.35 2.33
N ALA A 101 7.28 0.12 2.11
CA ALA A 101 6.24 0.92 2.73
C ALA A 101 6.21 0.76 4.26
N ARG A 102 6.46 -0.44 4.78
CA ARG A 102 6.59 -0.68 6.21
C ARG A 102 7.80 0.06 6.81
N LEU A 103 8.94 0.03 6.13
CA LEU A 103 10.14 0.80 6.51
C LEU A 103 9.86 2.31 6.50
N LYS A 104 9.17 2.80 5.46
CA LYS A 104 8.78 4.19 5.32
C LYS A 104 7.82 4.62 6.43
N TYR A 105 6.82 3.79 6.75
CA TYR A 105 5.89 4.06 7.84
C TYR A 105 6.58 4.06 9.21
N GLU A 106 7.52 3.15 9.45
CA GLU A 106 8.35 3.18 10.66
C GLU A 106 9.12 4.51 10.76
N ARG A 107 9.72 4.98 9.66
CA ARG A 107 10.38 6.29 9.62
C ARG A 107 9.42 7.45 9.89
N ILE A 108 8.20 7.42 9.33
CA ILE A 108 7.16 8.43 9.60
C ILE A 108 6.85 8.49 11.10
N LEU A 109 6.69 7.37 11.79
CA LEU A 109 6.48 7.35 13.24
C LEU A 109 7.65 8.01 13.99
N GLN A 110 8.88 7.76 13.56
CA GLN A 110 10.09 8.32 14.16
C GLN A 110 10.21 9.84 13.96
N THR A 111 9.73 10.38 12.83
CA THR A 111 9.95 11.78 12.43
C THR A 111 8.72 12.69 12.50
N GLN A 112 7.51 12.16 12.68
CA GLN A 112 6.26 12.96 12.70
C GLN A 112 6.32 14.07 13.76
N ALA A 113 6.35 15.34 13.38
CA ALA A 113 6.50 16.44 14.32
C ALA A 113 5.42 16.48 15.43
N THR A 114 5.79 16.95 16.62
CA THR A 114 4.81 17.24 17.68
C THR A 114 4.03 18.51 17.33
N PRO A 115 2.69 18.49 17.36
CA PRO A 115 1.90 19.67 16.99
C PRO A 115 2.13 20.88 17.89
N THR A 116 1.97 22.08 17.34
CA THR A 116 2.04 23.35 18.09
C THR A 116 0.66 23.89 18.41
N ILE A 117 0.58 24.83 19.37
CA ILE A 117 -0.69 25.44 19.74
C ILE A 117 -1.32 26.23 18.59
N ASP A 118 -0.53 26.81 17.70
CA ASP A 118 -1.05 27.56 16.55
C ASP A 118 -1.81 26.66 15.56
N GLN A 119 -1.43 25.38 15.47
CA GLN A 119 -2.07 24.42 14.57
C GLN A 119 -3.42 23.92 15.08
N VAL A 120 -3.65 23.93 16.40
CA VAL A 120 -4.82 23.27 17.03
C VAL A 120 -5.65 24.18 17.93
N GLY A 121 -5.10 25.33 18.35
CA GLY A 121 -5.64 26.25 19.35
C GLY A 121 -7.08 26.69 19.09
N PRO A 122 -7.45 27.13 17.87
CA PRO A 122 -8.82 27.54 17.56
C PRO A 122 -9.86 26.46 17.85
N ARG A 123 -9.49 25.18 17.71
CA ARG A 123 -10.38 24.02 17.96
C ARG A 123 -10.67 23.82 19.45
N GLY A 124 -9.86 24.41 20.33
CA GLY A 124 -10.05 24.37 21.78
C GLY A 124 -11.30 25.11 22.24
N LEU A 125 -11.82 26.06 21.47
CA LEU A 125 -13.05 26.80 21.80
C LEU A 125 -14.25 25.88 22.05
N LEU A 126 -14.35 24.79 21.29
CA LEU A 126 -15.47 23.83 21.39
C LEU A 126 -15.45 23.00 22.67
N GLN A 127 -14.31 22.95 23.38
CA GLN A 127 -14.10 22.09 24.55
C GLN A 127 -13.56 22.88 25.75
N TYR A 128 -13.55 24.21 25.65
CA TYR A 128 -13.02 25.08 26.69
C TYR A 128 -13.92 24.98 27.94
N GLY A 129 -13.30 24.82 29.11
CA GLY A 129 -14.01 24.62 30.38
C GLY A 129 -14.33 23.16 30.72
N THR A 130 -14.21 22.21 29.79
CA THR A 130 -14.33 20.77 30.10
C THR A 130 -13.10 20.21 30.80
N LEU A 131 -11.93 20.78 30.51
CA LEU A 131 -10.64 20.44 31.11
C LEU A 131 -9.92 21.73 31.53
N SER A 132 -8.89 21.60 32.36
CA SER A 132 -7.97 22.72 32.58
C SER A 132 -7.29 23.12 31.26
N PRO A 133 -6.92 24.40 31.05
CA PRO A 133 -6.31 24.84 29.80
C PRO A 133 -5.06 24.02 29.40
N LYS A 134 -4.22 23.65 30.38
CA LYS A 134 -3.03 22.81 30.16
C LYS A 134 -3.40 21.40 29.68
N ALA A 135 -4.40 20.78 30.30
CA ALA A 135 -4.86 19.45 29.92
C ALA A 135 -5.55 19.46 28.54
N LEU A 136 -6.34 20.50 28.24
CA LEU A 136 -6.96 20.67 26.93
C LEU A 136 -5.90 20.83 25.83
N ALA A 137 -4.89 21.69 26.01
CA ALA A 137 -3.81 21.85 25.03
C ALA A 137 -3.08 20.53 24.77
N GLY A 138 -2.71 19.79 25.81
CA GLY A 138 -2.07 18.48 25.68
C GLY A 138 -2.95 17.46 24.94
N PHE A 139 -4.25 17.43 25.23
CA PHE A 139 -5.21 16.58 24.51
C PHE A 139 -5.31 16.95 23.01
N LEU A 140 -5.31 18.24 22.68
CA LEU A 140 -5.33 18.71 21.29
C LEU A 140 -4.08 18.29 20.51
N PHE A 141 -2.90 18.31 21.15
CA PHE A 141 -1.66 17.83 20.53
C PHE A 141 -1.73 16.34 20.23
N TRP A 142 -2.15 15.52 21.18
CA TRP A 142 -2.33 14.08 20.96
C TRP A 142 -3.32 13.79 19.83
N ARG A 143 -4.46 14.47 19.84
CA ARG A 143 -5.49 14.31 18.80
C ARG A 143 -4.95 14.64 17.41
N LYS A 144 -4.21 15.74 17.28
CA LYS A 144 -3.62 16.14 15.99
C LYS A 144 -2.51 15.18 15.57
N TRP A 145 -1.65 14.74 16.48
CA TRP A 145 -0.59 13.79 16.17
C TRP A 145 -1.15 12.45 15.70
N LEU A 146 -2.16 11.90 16.39
CA LEU A 146 -2.84 10.67 15.97
C LEU A 146 -3.49 10.82 14.60
N PHE A 147 -4.17 11.95 14.35
CA PHE A 147 -4.76 12.25 13.05
C PHE A 147 -3.70 12.29 11.93
N ASP A 148 -2.54 12.89 12.18
CA ASP A 148 -1.48 12.98 11.18
C ASP A 148 -0.88 11.60 10.86
N ILE A 149 -0.67 10.77 11.89
CA ILE A 149 -0.21 9.39 11.70
C ILE A 149 -1.22 8.55 10.92
N ASP A 150 -2.51 8.65 11.24
CA ASP A 150 -3.57 7.95 10.52
C ASP A 150 -3.66 8.39 9.06
N ASN A 151 -3.63 9.71 8.82
CA ASN A 151 -3.65 10.27 7.47
C ASN A 151 -2.45 9.80 6.64
N ARG A 152 -1.25 9.77 7.23
CA ARG A 152 -0.05 9.23 6.57
C ARG A 152 -0.15 7.73 6.30
N ALA A 153 -0.68 6.96 7.24
CA ALA A 153 -0.92 5.52 7.04
C ALA A 153 -1.89 5.27 5.87
N GLY A 154 -2.96 6.06 5.77
CA GLY A 154 -3.91 5.99 4.66
C GLY A 154 -3.25 6.31 3.32
N GLN A 155 -2.44 7.38 3.26
CA GLN A 155 -1.68 7.74 2.05
C GLN A 155 -0.74 6.62 1.60
N GLU A 156 0.11 6.11 2.51
CA GLU A 156 1.06 5.03 2.18
C GLU A 156 0.35 3.74 1.78
N THR A 157 -0.80 3.45 2.39
CA THR A 157 -1.62 2.29 2.01
C THR A 157 -2.09 2.41 0.56
N GLY A 158 -2.60 3.58 0.15
CA GLY A 158 -3.00 3.83 -1.24
C GLY A 158 -1.85 3.59 -2.23
N TYR A 159 -0.66 4.12 -1.94
CA TYR A 159 0.52 3.97 -2.81
C TYR A 159 1.07 2.54 -2.91
N VAL A 160 0.77 1.69 -1.94
CA VAL A 160 1.15 0.27 -1.97
C VAL A 160 0.11 -0.56 -2.68
N PHE A 161 -1.15 -0.31 -2.35
CA PHE A 161 -2.24 -1.23 -2.62
C PHE A 161 -2.56 -1.35 -4.11
N GLU A 162 -2.69 -0.22 -4.81
CA GLU A 162 -2.99 -0.22 -6.26
C GLU A 162 -1.87 -0.90 -7.06
N PRO A 163 -0.56 -0.56 -6.89
CA PRO A 163 0.49 -1.19 -7.66
C PRO A 163 0.61 -2.70 -7.41
N ILE A 164 0.53 -3.16 -6.16
CA ILE A 164 0.72 -4.60 -5.89
C ILE A 164 -0.40 -5.44 -6.48
N ILE A 165 -1.64 -4.93 -6.53
CA ILE A 165 -2.74 -5.64 -7.20
C ILE A 165 -2.54 -5.60 -8.71
N ALA A 166 -2.21 -4.44 -9.27
CA ALA A 166 -1.92 -4.29 -10.69
C ALA A 166 -0.87 -5.32 -11.16
N TYR A 167 0.28 -5.36 -10.49
CA TYR A 167 1.35 -6.31 -10.81
C TYR A 167 0.94 -7.77 -10.53
N ALA A 168 0.22 -8.05 -9.44
CA ALA A 168 -0.21 -9.40 -9.12
C ALA A 168 -1.14 -9.98 -10.19
N ILE A 169 -2.00 -9.16 -10.79
CA ILE A 169 -2.84 -9.58 -11.93
C ILE A 169 -2.15 -9.34 -13.28
N GLY A 170 -0.83 -9.12 -13.33
CA GLY A 170 -0.12 -8.90 -14.60
C GLY A 170 -0.60 -7.68 -15.41
N GLY A 171 -1.29 -6.74 -14.75
CA GLY A 171 -1.72 -5.48 -15.34
C GLY A 171 -0.61 -4.44 -15.31
N VAL A 172 -0.72 -3.46 -16.22
CA VAL A 172 0.22 -2.34 -16.32
C VAL A 172 -0.47 -1.06 -15.82
N PRO A 173 0.03 -0.40 -14.77
CA PRO A 173 -0.50 0.88 -14.33
C PRO A 173 -0.18 1.99 -15.33
N TYR A 174 -1.09 2.94 -15.51
CA TYR A 174 -0.89 4.07 -16.42
C TYR A 174 -1.18 5.41 -15.75
N SER A 175 -0.19 6.30 -15.76
CA SER A 175 -0.40 7.71 -15.44
C SER A 175 -1.24 8.40 -16.53
N ALA A 176 -1.92 9.49 -16.17
CA ALA A 176 -2.75 10.25 -17.11
C ALA A 176 -1.99 10.69 -18.38
N LYS A 177 -0.68 10.96 -18.29
CA LYS A 177 0.13 11.41 -19.43
C LYS A 177 0.35 10.30 -20.48
N LYS A 178 0.54 9.05 -20.03
CA LYS A 178 0.87 7.90 -20.90
C LYS A 178 -0.29 6.96 -21.17
N SER A 179 -1.41 7.15 -20.47
CA SER A 179 -2.54 6.24 -20.56
C SER A 179 -3.12 6.15 -21.97
N PRO A 180 -3.42 4.93 -22.45
CA PRO A 180 -4.16 4.74 -23.70
C PRO A 180 -5.65 5.09 -23.53
N VAL A 181 -6.16 5.12 -22.30
CA VAL A 181 -7.53 5.60 -22.01
C VAL A 181 -7.51 7.13 -22.01
N LYS A 182 -8.33 7.74 -22.87
CA LYS A 182 -8.43 9.19 -23.05
C LYS A 182 -9.74 9.71 -22.48
N ARG A 183 -9.69 10.90 -21.86
CA ARG A 183 -10.91 11.62 -21.47
C ARG A 183 -11.76 11.90 -22.71
N GLY A 184 -12.98 11.39 -22.75
CA GLY A 184 -13.88 11.44 -23.90
C GLY A 184 -13.42 10.66 -25.15
N GLY A 185 -12.44 9.76 -25.04
CA GLY A 185 -12.00 8.84 -26.10
C GLY A 185 -11.14 9.42 -27.25
N VAL A 186 -11.17 10.73 -27.50
CA VAL A 186 -10.50 11.35 -28.68
C VAL A 186 -9.53 12.48 -28.31
N GLY A 187 -9.20 12.65 -27.02
CA GLY A 187 -8.37 13.75 -26.52
C GLY A 187 -6.88 13.44 -26.37
N GLN A 188 -6.07 14.50 -26.23
CA GLN A 188 -4.67 14.38 -25.78
C GLN A 188 -4.53 14.14 -24.28
N GLN A 189 -5.56 14.48 -23.50
CA GLN A 189 -5.57 14.27 -22.05
C GLN A 189 -5.93 12.82 -21.75
N GLY A 190 -4.95 12.04 -21.30
CA GLY A 190 -5.19 10.68 -20.83
C GLY A 190 -5.81 10.66 -19.44
N ARG A 191 -6.33 9.50 -19.08
CA ARG A 191 -6.95 9.19 -17.81
C ARG A 191 -5.99 8.33 -16.99
N GLN A 192 -5.77 8.63 -15.71
CA GLN A 192 -5.06 7.68 -14.86
C GLN A 192 -5.90 6.40 -14.75
N VAL A 193 -5.24 5.25 -14.90
CA VAL A 193 -5.86 3.93 -14.81
C VAL A 193 -5.01 3.10 -13.87
N ASP A 194 -5.65 2.49 -12.87
CA ASP A 194 -4.95 1.70 -11.85
C ASP A 194 -4.17 0.56 -12.51
N CYS A 195 -4.81 -0.15 -13.45
CA CYS A 195 -4.09 -0.96 -14.43
C CYS A 195 -4.90 -1.32 -15.67
N ILE A 196 -4.19 -1.66 -16.74
CA ILE A 196 -4.75 -2.29 -17.92
C ILE A 196 -4.15 -3.68 -18.07
N ARG A 197 -5.02 -4.66 -18.29
CA ARG A 197 -4.64 -6.02 -18.69
C ARG A 197 -5.47 -6.41 -19.89
N ASP A 198 -4.81 -6.77 -20.98
CA ASP A 198 -5.46 -7.04 -22.27
C ASP A 198 -6.35 -5.85 -22.69
N GLN A 199 -7.64 -6.07 -22.93
CA GLN A 199 -8.62 -5.02 -23.28
C GLN A 199 -9.43 -4.53 -22.08
N ARG A 200 -9.01 -4.83 -20.85
CA ARG A 200 -9.70 -4.44 -19.61
C ARG A 200 -8.96 -3.32 -18.89
N ALA A 201 -9.67 -2.24 -18.56
CA ALA A 201 -9.17 -1.13 -17.76
C ALA A 201 -9.78 -1.22 -16.36
N TYR A 202 -8.93 -1.41 -15.36
CA TYR A 202 -9.34 -1.66 -13.98
C TYR A 202 -9.34 -0.36 -13.17
N GLU A 203 -10.38 -0.21 -12.37
CA GLU A 203 -10.47 0.71 -11.24
C GLU A 203 -10.65 -0.14 -9.98
N ILE A 204 -9.73 -0.02 -9.03
CA ILE A 204 -9.61 -0.87 -7.85
C ILE A 204 -9.82 -0.01 -6.61
N LYS A 205 -10.75 -0.39 -5.74
CA LYS A 205 -11.05 0.33 -4.50
C LYS A 205 -11.04 -0.62 -3.30
N VAL A 206 -10.47 -0.15 -2.18
CA VAL A 206 -10.55 -0.87 -0.90
C VAL A 206 -11.96 -0.66 -0.32
N PRO A 207 -12.32 0.50 0.28
CA PRO A 207 -13.72 0.86 0.46
C PRO A 207 -14.15 2.05 -0.41
N VAL A 208 -15.39 2.02 -0.89
CA VAL A 208 -16.03 3.22 -1.46
C VAL A 208 -16.59 4.04 -0.31
N THR A 209 -15.85 5.07 0.13
CA THR A 209 -16.26 5.94 1.25
C THR A 209 -16.59 7.36 0.79
N ILE A 210 -17.31 8.07 1.66
CA ILE A 210 -17.76 9.45 1.40
C ILE A 210 -16.60 10.47 1.50
N ALA A 211 -15.51 10.15 2.21
CA ALA A 211 -14.57 11.16 2.72
C ALA A 211 -13.44 11.58 1.76
N ALA A 212 -12.95 10.70 0.86
CA ALA A 212 -11.78 11.01 0.01
C ALA A 212 -12.11 11.71 -1.33
N SER A 213 -13.40 11.77 -1.68
CA SER A 213 -13.89 12.22 -2.97
C SER A 213 -14.75 13.46 -2.75
N GLY A 214 -14.11 14.64 -2.76
CA GLY A 214 -14.83 15.91 -2.90
C GLY A 214 -15.69 15.85 -4.17
N GLN A 215 -16.78 16.63 -4.25
CA GLN A 215 -17.77 16.51 -5.34
C GLN A 215 -17.15 16.48 -6.75
N GLY A 216 -16.04 17.18 -6.99
CA GLY A 216 -15.33 17.15 -8.28
C GLY A 216 -14.59 15.84 -8.59
N ARG A 217 -14.11 15.10 -7.57
CA ARG A 217 -13.50 13.77 -7.78
C ARG A 217 -14.56 12.71 -8.06
N TRP A 218 -15.77 12.87 -7.51
CA TRP A 218 -16.85 11.92 -7.73
C TRP A 218 -17.36 11.93 -9.17
N SER A 219 -17.50 13.11 -9.78
CA SER A 219 -17.84 13.20 -11.20
C SER A 219 -16.78 12.53 -12.07
N GLU A 220 -15.50 12.69 -11.74
CA GLU A 220 -14.43 12.01 -12.47
C GLU A 220 -14.55 10.49 -12.35
N GLU A 221 -14.84 9.94 -11.17
CA GLU A 221 -15.05 8.50 -10.97
C GLU A 221 -16.22 7.96 -11.82
N LEU A 222 -17.31 8.74 -11.96
CA LEU A 222 -18.47 8.35 -12.78
C LEU A 222 -18.23 8.48 -14.29
N GLU A 223 -17.31 9.36 -14.72
CA GLU A 223 -16.93 9.52 -16.13
C GLU A 223 -15.98 8.42 -16.60
N PHE A 224 -15.17 7.85 -15.71
CA PHE A 224 -14.15 6.86 -16.04
C PHE A 224 -14.64 5.68 -16.91
N PRO A 225 -15.82 5.05 -16.65
CA PRO A 225 -16.29 3.96 -17.49
C PRO A 225 -16.57 4.37 -18.93
N ASN A 226 -17.09 5.59 -19.13
CA ASN A 226 -17.35 6.13 -20.46
C ASN A 226 -16.04 6.44 -21.19
N ASP A 227 -15.03 6.95 -20.47
CA ASP A 227 -13.69 7.17 -21.03
C ASP A 227 -13.06 5.85 -21.51
N CYS A 228 -13.20 4.78 -20.73
CA CYS A 228 -12.75 3.44 -21.11
C CYS A 228 -13.46 2.96 -22.37
N GLN A 229 -14.80 3.01 -22.38
CA GLN A 229 -15.61 2.57 -23.53
C GLN A 229 -15.25 3.35 -24.79
N ALA A 230 -15.16 4.68 -24.70
CA ALA A 230 -14.80 5.55 -25.82
C ALA A 230 -13.36 5.29 -26.32
N SER A 231 -12.49 4.80 -25.44
CA SER A 231 -11.12 4.36 -25.76
C SER A 231 -11.05 2.87 -26.15
N SER A 232 -12.19 2.21 -26.38
CA SER A 232 -12.31 0.78 -26.74
C SER A 232 -11.85 -0.22 -25.65
N TYR A 233 -11.79 0.18 -24.39
CA TYR A 233 -11.51 -0.70 -23.25
C TYR A 233 -12.79 -1.08 -22.52
N THR A 234 -12.85 -2.32 -22.02
CA THR A 234 -13.90 -2.75 -21.08
C THR A 234 -13.56 -2.22 -19.69
N PRO A 235 -14.39 -1.34 -19.10
CA PRO A 235 -14.15 -0.87 -17.73
C PRO A 235 -14.47 -1.97 -16.73
N VAL A 236 -13.58 -2.19 -15.77
CA VAL A 236 -13.72 -3.21 -14.72
C VAL A 236 -13.60 -2.55 -13.36
N LEU A 237 -14.67 -2.58 -12.56
CA LEU A 237 -14.67 -2.09 -11.19
C LEU A 237 -14.43 -3.25 -10.23
N VAL A 238 -13.41 -3.13 -9.39
CA VAL A 238 -13.09 -4.09 -8.32
C VAL A 238 -13.19 -3.37 -6.99
N VAL A 239 -14.11 -3.78 -6.12
CA VAL A 239 -14.31 -3.18 -4.79
C VAL A 239 -14.17 -4.25 -3.72
N LEU A 240 -13.17 -4.14 -2.85
CA LEU A 240 -12.89 -5.21 -1.87
C LEU A 240 -13.78 -5.18 -0.63
N ASP A 241 -14.19 -4.00 -0.18
CA ASP A 241 -15.13 -3.84 0.94
C ASP A 241 -16.57 -3.87 0.41
N PRO A 242 -17.37 -4.88 0.78
CA PRO A 242 -18.75 -5.01 0.32
C PRO A 242 -19.74 -4.11 1.08
N THR A 243 -19.28 -3.24 1.99
CA THR A 243 -20.15 -2.40 2.83
C THR A 243 -21.12 -1.58 1.97
N PRO A 244 -22.45 -1.84 2.07
CA PRO A 244 -23.43 -1.18 1.23
C PRO A 244 -23.43 0.33 1.45
N ASN A 245 -23.29 1.09 0.37
CA ASN A 245 -23.45 2.55 0.40
C ASN A 245 -23.98 3.08 -0.94
N PRO A 246 -24.68 4.25 -0.94
CA PRO A 246 -25.28 4.80 -2.15
C PRO A 246 -24.28 5.08 -3.28
N LYS A 247 -23.07 5.53 -2.95
CA LYS A 247 -22.01 5.83 -3.91
C LYS A 247 -21.53 4.57 -4.64
N LEU A 248 -21.31 3.47 -3.91
CA LEU A 248 -20.96 2.18 -4.51
C LEU A 248 -22.01 1.74 -5.53
N HIS A 249 -23.29 1.83 -5.17
CA HIS A 249 -24.37 1.45 -6.08
C HIS A 249 -24.44 2.36 -7.32
N GLU A 250 -24.24 3.66 -7.17
CA GLU A 250 -24.17 4.61 -8.29
C GLU A 250 -23.00 4.32 -9.23
N LEU A 251 -21.80 4.10 -8.67
CA LEU A 251 -20.60 3.79 -9.45
C LEU A 251 -20.74 2.45 -10.19
N SER A 252 -21.21 1.40 -9.50
CA SER A 252 -21.46 0.10 -10.13
C SER A 252 -22.42 0.22 -11.31
N LYS A 253 -23.47 1.04 -11.19
CA LYS A 253 -24.39 1.30 -12.31
C LYS A 253 -23.69 1.99 -13.49
N ALA A 254 -22.80 2.95 -13.23
CA ALA A 254 -22.05 3.63 -14.29
C ALA A 254 -21.16 2.65 -15.07
N PHE A 255 -20.46 1.75 -14.37
CA PHE A 255 -19.65 0.71 -15.00
C PHE A 255 -20.47 -0.26 -15.86
N ILE A 256 -21.58 -0.78 -15.32
CA ILE A 256 -22.46 -1.69 -16.07
C ILE A 256 -23.10 -0.98 -17.28
N HIS A 257 -23.49 0.29 -17.13
CA HIS A 257 -24.09 1.06 -18.24
C HIS A 257 -23.11 1.26 -19.41
N ALA A 258 -21.82 1.43 -19.11
CA ALA A 258 -20.76 1.51 -20.12
C ALA A 258 -20.37 0.14 -20.72
N GLY A 259 -21.09 -0.95 -20.37
CA GLY A 259 -20.79 -2.30 -20.82
C GLY A 259 -19.62 -2.97 -20.09
N GLY A 260 -19.31 -2.49 -18.88
CA GLY A 260 -18.24 -2.99 -18.04
C GLY A 260 -18.61 -4.16 -17.14
N GLU A 261 -17.64 -4.54 -16.31
CA GLU A 261 -17.74 -5.60 -15.30
C GLU A 261 -17.63 -4.98 -13.89
N VAL A 262 -18.31 -5.56 -12.90
CA VAL A 262 -18.27 -5.11 -11.50
C VAL A 262 -18.12 -6.32 -10.58
N TYR A 263 -17.10 -6.29 -9.73
CA TYR A 263 -16.82 -7.32 -8.74
C TYR A 263 -16.72 -6.69 -7.34
N ILE A 264 -17.45 -7.24 -6.36
CA ILE A 264 -17.57 -6.65 -5.02
C ILE A 264 -17.33 -7.72 -3.94
N GLY A 265 -16.57 -7.37 -2.91
CA GLY A 265 -16.35 -8.24 -1.75
C GLY A 265 -15.67 -9.55 -2.14
N LYS A 266 -16.34 -10.67 -1.86
CA LYS A 266 -15.84 -12.00 -2.20
C LYS A 266 -15.61 -12.15 -3.71
N ASP A 267 -16.51 -11.64 -4.54
CA ASP A 267 -16.39 -11.76 -6.00
C ASP A 267 -15.18 -10.96 -6.52
N ALA A 268 -14.83 -9.85 -5.86
CA ALA A 268 -13.61 -9.10 -6.17
C ALA A 268 -12.36 -9.93 -5.88
N TRP A 269 -12.28 -10.57 -4.71
CA TRP A 269 -11.15 -11.43 -4.35
C TRP A 269 -11.02 -12.65 -5.27
N ASP A 270 -12.13 -13.31 -5.58
CA ASP A 270 -12.15 -14.46 -6.48
C ASP A 270 -11.70 -14.06 -7.90
N HIS A 271 -12.15 -12.90 -8.38
CA HIS A 271 -11.70 -12.36 -9.67
C HIS A 271 -10.21 -12.09 -9.68
N LEU A 272 -9.69 -11.36 -8.69
CA LEU A 272 -8.25 -11.06 -8.59
C LEU A 272 -7.40 -12.32 -8.50
N ALA A 273 -7.81 -13.31 -7.70
CA ALA A 273 -7.11 -14.59 -7.59
C ALA A 273 -7.10 -15.35 -8.92
N SER A 274 -8.22 -15.36 -9.65
CA SER A 274 -8.30 -15.99 -10.97
C SER A 274 -7.36 -15.34 -11.99
N GLN A 275 -7.25 -14.01 -11.97
CA GLN A 275 -6.38 -13.27 -12.88
C GLN A 275 -4.89 -13.44 -12.50
N ALA A 276 -4.57 -13.45 -11.20
CA ALA A 276 -3.20 -13.50 -10.72
C ALA A 276 -2.49 -14.84 -10.98
N GLY A 277 -3.24 -15.93 -11.16
CA GLY A 277 -2.66 -17.27 -11.21
C GLY A 277 -2.17 -17.75 -9.84
N GLN A 278 -1.71 -19.00 -9.76
CA GLN A 278 -1.51 -19.68 -8.47
C GLN A 278 -0.51 -18.99 -7.55
N THR A 279 0.64 -18.57 -8.08
CA THR A 279 1.73 -17.94 -7.31
C THR A 279 1.27 -16.60 -6.74
N MET A 280 0.77 -15.71 -7.59
CA MET A 280 0.38 -14.36 -7.18
C MET A 280 -0.96 -14.32 -6.44
N ALA A 281 -1.87 -15.28 -6.66
CA ALA A 281 -3.05 -15.45 -5.81
C ALA A 281 -2.66 -15.77 -4.36
N ARG A 282 -1.63 -16.61 -4.15
CA ARG A 282 -1.09 -16.88 -2.81
C ARG A 282 -0.50 -15.60 -2.18
N PHE A 283 0.22 -14.79 -2.97
CA PHE A 283 0.70 -13.48 -2.51
C PHE A 283 -0.46 -12.58 -2.05
N LEU A 284 -1.47 -12.39 -2.92
CA LEU A 284 -2.63 -11.55 -2.61
C LEU A 284 -3.35 -12.01 -1.35
N ASP A 285 -3.56 -13.32 -1.21
CA ASP A 285 -4.22 -13.88 -0.04
C ASP A 285 -3.39 -13.66 1.24
N THR A 286 -2.10 -13.99 1.20
CA THR A 286 -1.20 -13.94 2.36
C THR A 286 -0.90 -12.52 2.81
N TYR A 287 -0.66 -11.59 1.87
CA TYR A 287 -0.10 -10.28 2.16
C TYR A 287 -1.10 -9.13 2.11
N VAL A 288 -2.29 -9.36 1.57
CA VAL A 288 -3.31 -8.32 1.42
C VAL A 288 -4.62 -8.76 2.06
N HIS A 289 -5.23 -9.85 1.57
CA HIS A 289 -6.55 -10.26 2.00
C HIS A 289 -6.57 -10.73 3.47
N ASN A 290 -5.76 -11.72 3.84
CA ASN A 290 -5.76 -12.29 5.19
C ASN A 290 -5.42 -11.28 6.29
N PRO A 291 -4.44 -10.37 6.13
CA PRO A 291 -4.18 -9.33 7.12
C PRO A 291 -5.40 -8.42 7.35
N LEU A 292 -6.08 -8.00 6.27
CA LEU A 292 -7.30 -7.18 6.38
C LEU A 292 -8.43 -7.93 7.07
N GLN A 293 -8.68 -9.19 6.68
CA GLN A 293 -9.71 -10.02 7.31
C GLN A 293 -9.42 -10.31 8.78
N THR A 294 -8.14 -10.49 9.13
CA THR A 294 -7.73 -10.70 10.52
C THR A 294 -8.04 -9.46 11.36
N LEU A 295 -7.71 -8.26 10.88
CA LEU A 295 -8.05 -7.02 11.60
C LEU A 295 -9.56 -6.86 11.79
N LEU A 296 -10.38 -7.19 10.78
CA LEU A 296 -11.83 -7.14 10.89
C LEU A 296 -12.39 -8.17 11.87
N ARG A 297 -11.86 -9.40 11.87
CA ARG A 297 -12.30 -10.48 12.76
C ARG A 297 -11.91 -10.25 14.22
N GLU A 298 -10.69 -9.75 14.44
CA GLU A 298 -10.13 -9.51 15.78
C GLU A 298 -10.50 -8.12 16.34
N ALA A 299 -11.28 -7.32 15.59
CA ALA A 299 -11.69 -6.00 16.03
C ALA A 299 -12.44 -6.08 17.38
N PRO A 300 -11.97 -5.37 18.42
CA PRO A 300 -12.55 -5.54 19.75
C PRO A 300 -13.89 -4.83 19.85
N LEU A 301 -14.88 -5.48 20.48
CA LEU A 301 -16.19 -4.87 20.76
C LEU A 301 -16.11 -3.70 21.75
N GLN A 302 -15.08 -3.70 22.61
CA GLN A 302 -14.79 -2.63 23.55
C GLN A 302 -13.34 -2.19 23.37
N LEU A 303 -13.12 -0.88 23.30
CA LEU A 303 -11.77 -0.36 23.12
C LEU A 303 -10.89 -0.75 24.33
N PRO A 304 -9.73 -1.38 24.09
CA PRO A 304 -8.80 -1.71 25.16
C PRO A 304 -8.27 -0.42 25.79
N LYS A 305 -7.81 -0.52 27.05
CA LYS A 305 -7.13 0.59 27.71
C LYS A 305 -5.91 1.00 26.87
N MET A 306 -5.83 2.30 26.58
CA MET A 306 -4.74 2.91 25.84
C MET A 306 -4.05 3.98 26.69
N THR A 307 -2.72 4.00 26.69
CA THR A 307 -1.94 5.11 27.23
C THR A 307 -0.91 5.58 26.21
N LEU A 308 -0.66 6.89 26.23
CA LEU A 308 0.29 7.57 25.36
C LEU A 308 1.25 8.38 26.23
N GLU A 309 2.55 8.12 26.07
CA GLU A 309 3.60 8.76 26.84
C GLU A 309 4.69 9.28 25.89
N VAL A 310 5.11 10.53 26.08
CA VAL A 310 6.28 11.12 25.41
C VAL A 310 7.39 11.23 26.44
N GLY A 311 8.53 10.62 26.15
CA GLY A 311 9.82 10.89 26.81
C GLY A 311 10.75 11.66 25.86
N ASP A 312 11.96 11.96 26.32
CA ASP A 312 12.90 12.86 25.61
C ASP A 312 13.15 12.47 24.15
N ASN A 313 13.31 11.18 23.85
CA ASN A 313 13.53 10.66 22.49
C ASN A 313 12.65 9.43 22.18
N THR A 314 11.55 9.25 22.91
CA THR A 314 10.69 8.07 22.73
C THR A 314 9.23 8.42 22.87
N MET A 315 8.39 7.80 22.06
CA MET A 315 6.95 7.71 22.32
C MET A 315 6.61 6.27 22.66
N LEU A 316 5.87 6.08 23.75
CA LEU A 316 5.35 4.79 24.17
C LEU A 316 3.84 4.80 24.02
N ILE A 317 3.34 3.85 23.24
CA ILE A 317 1.92 3.56 23.13
C ILE A 317 1.68 2.21 23.79
N THR A 318 0.83 2.17 24.82
CA THR A 318 0.41 0.91 25.44
C THR A 318 -1.05 0.66 25.13
N ILE A 319 -1.39 -0.51 24.57
CA ILE A 319 -2.76 -0.88 24.20
C ILE A 319 -3.00 -2.32 24.64
N GLY A 320 -3.99 -2.57 25.50
CA GLY A 320 -4.34 -3.93 25.91
C GLY A 320 -3.21 -4.71 26.61
N GLY A 321 -2.18 -4.03 27.12
CA GLY A 321 -0.98 -4.63 27.72
C GLY A 321 0.20 -4.77 26.77
N GLU A 322 -0.01 -4.60 25.46
CA GLU A 322 1.05 -4.55 24.46
C GLU A 322 1.69 -3.16 24.39
N LYS A 323 2.95 -3.11 23.94
CA LYS A 323 3.74 -1.89 23.90
C LYS A 323 4.31 -1.67 22.51
N LEU A 324 4.04 -0.49 21.95
CA LEU A 324 4.74 0.04 20.78
C LEU A 324 5.69 1.15 21.23
N ILE A 325 6.99 0.93 21.04
CA ILE A 325 8.04 1.88 21.39
C ILE A 325 8.56 2.53 20.10
N ILE A 326 8.32 3.82 19.96
CA ILE A 326 8.79 4.61 18.83
C ILE A 326 10.00 5.42 19.27
N ARG A 327 11.17 5.17 18.66
CA ARG A 327 12.38 5.97 18.89
C ARG A 327 12.31 7.23 18.03
N ARG A 328 12.15 8.38 18.67
CA ARG A 328 11.97 9.66 17.99
C ARG A 328 13.28 10.17 17.42
N ASN A 329 13.24 10.76 16.23
CA ASN A 329 14.36 11.50 15.64
C ASN A 329 13.91 12.92 15.26
N PRO A 330 13.87 13.84 16.23
CA PRO A 330 13.35 15.20 16.02
C PRO A 330 14.25 16.08 15.12
N LYS A 331 15.46 15.63 14.77
CA LYS A 331 16.35 16.36 13.84
C LYS A 331 15.96 16.18 12.37
N LEU A 332 15.09 15.22 12.07
CA LEU A 332 14.59 14.91 10.73
C LEU A 332 13.08 15.17 10.64
N GLU A 333 12.54 16.10 11.42
CA GLU A 333 11.10 16.40 11.40
C GLU A 333 10.66 16.75 9.98
N LEU A 334 9.79 15.91 9.43
CA LEU A 334 9.19 16.13 8.12
C LEU A 334 8.27 17.34 8.24
N ALA A 335 8.42 18.31 7.33
CA ALA A 335 7.45 19.38 7.20
C ALA A 335 6.04 18.78 6.98
N PRO A 336 4.96 19.44 7.45
CA PRO A 336 3.62 19.05 7.06
C PRO A 336 3.53 19.13 5.53
N ASN A 337 3.44 17.98 4.86
CA ASN A 337 3.50 17.90 3.41
C ASN A 337 2.15 18.38 2.84
N PRO A 338 2.11 19.46 2.04
CA PRO A 338 0.91 19.87 1.35
C PRO A 338 0.68 18.93 0.16
N ASP A 339 -0.12 17.87 0.35
CA ASP A 339 -0.69 17.04 -0.71
C ASP A 339 0.23 16.79 -1.94
N GLU A 340 1.47 16.38 -1.73
CA GLU A 340 2.28 15.85 -2.83
C GLU A 340 1.69 14.50 -3.26
N LEU A 341 1.03 14.49 -4.41
CA LEU A 341 0.81 13.26 -5.17
C LEU A 341 2.18 12.68 -5.55
N PRO A 342 2.39 11.35 -5.55
CA PRO A 342 3.63 10.78 -6.01
C PRO A 342 3.72 10.96 -7.53
N ASP A 343 4.84 11.50 -7.99
CA ASP A 343 5.26 11.44 -9.40
C ASP A 343 5.83 10.04 -9.78
N ASP A 344 5.76 9.05 -8.89
CA ASP A 344 6.46 7.76 -9.02
C ASP A 344 5.65 6.66 -9.76
N ILE A 345 4.94 7.00 -10.85
CA ILE A 345 4.49 6.00 -11.85
C ILE A 345 5.30 6.21 -13.14
N ASP A 346 6.38 5.43 -13.26
CA ASP A 346 7.57 5.59 -14.11
C ASP A 346 7.44 6.20 -15.52
N GLU A 347 8.50 6.98 -15.80
CA GLU A 347 8.87 7.58 -17.08
C GLU A 347 9.48 6.60 -18.10
N ASP A 348 9.76 5.34 -17.74
CA ASP A 348 10.33 4.35 -18.66
C ASP A 348 9.38 3.18 -18.95
N THR A 349 8.87 3.15 -20.19
CA THR A 349 8.25 1.96 -20.77
C THR A 349 9.19 1.41 -21.84
N PRO A 350 9.76 0.20 -21.70
CA PRO A 350 10.39 -0.47 -22.83
C PRO A 350 9.30 -1.12 -23.69
N GLY A 351 9.14 -0.62 -24.92
CA GLY A 351 8.49 -1.35 -26.01
C GLY A 351 6.98 -1.18 -26.12
N LEU A 352 6.57 -0.15 -26.85
CA LEU A 352 5.72 -0.30 -28.04
C LEU A 352 6.46 0.33 -29.22
#